data_AF-A0A838WPG8-F1
#
_entry.id   AF-A0A838WPG8-F1
#
_cell.length_a   1.000
_cell.length_b   1.000
_cell.length_c   1.000
_cell.angle_alpha   90.00
_cell.angle_beta   90.00
_cell.angle_gamma   90.00
#
_symmetry.space_group_name_H-M   'P 1'
#
loop_
_entity.id
_entity.type
_entity.pdbx_description
1 polymer ?
#
loop_
_entity_poly.entity_id
_entity_poly.type
_entity_poly.pdbx_seq_one_letter_code
_entity_poly.pdbx_strand_id
1 'polypeptide(L)'
;MNATYQDTMIISKIFGKIPLKILLSIFYLIPIITSVAVVSYVSYRTGEESVNELTNKLMTSTTERVRDHLNKYLQIPQRIVTINRQGIENSYLIPENWEALRLYFFSQLKVYKTPAAIYFGGANGTYIVSAQDEMGIISPKNSYLGGGTHPSHLGQRRVYIVNEQGKYVKIIPGQTKPFTPINLPWFKTALNQNKQTWTPIYPYLYIPTAIISAFSPVYRNNKFIGVVGCDLALTHVSLHLQKLQFSPSGKLFIIERSGDIIATSTNEKPFIKIIKNNKTDRNIQLTRLAATKSSNPIISKTAKVLFQRWGDLHKIREATSFEFNDSNNQRYFSYIYPYQDEYGLDWLIVAVLPESDFLDKIHANFHRT
;
A
#
# COMPACT_ATOMS: atom_id res chain seq x y z
N MET A 1 -16.22 22.58 -76.62
CA MET A 1 -17.20 21.48 -76.74
C MET A 1 -16.44 20.25 -77.24
N ASN A 2 -16.20 19.23 -76.38
CA ASN A 2 -15.87 17.83 -76.77
C ASN A 2 -15.36 16.93 -75.62
N ALA A 3 -15.25 17.40 -74.38
CA ALA A 3 -14.82 16.53 -73.26
C ALA A 3 -15.94 15.66 -72.67
N THR A 4 -17.22 15.95 -72.94
CA THR A 4 -18.37 15.25 -72.31
C THR A 4 -18.78 13.94 -72.99
N TYR A 5 -18.24 13.65 -74.18
CA TYR A 5 -18.65 12.48 -74.98
C TYR A 5 -17.80 11.21 -74.73
N GLN A 6 -16.59 11.34 -74.17
CA GLN A 6 -15.72 10.18 -73.90
C GLN A 6 -16.07 9.46 -72.59
N ASP A 7 -16.48 10.18 -71.54
CA ASP A 7 -16.86 9.57 -70.26
C ASP A 7 -18.17 8.77 -70.35
N THR A 8 -19.11 9.21 -71.19
CA THR A 8 -20.38 8.50 -71.44
C THR A 8 -20.19 7.17 -72.19
N MET A 9 -19.12 7.05 -72.99
CA MET A 9 -18.78 5.81 -73.70
C MET A 9 -18.12 4.75 -72.81
N ILE A 10 -17.41 5.14 -71.74
CA ILE A 10 -16.77 4.19 -70.82
C ILE A 10 -17.82 3.55 -69.89
N ILE A 11 -18.78 4.35 -69.43
CA ILE A 11 -19.89 3.87 -68.58
C ILE A 11 -20.79 2.90 -69.37
N SER A 12 -21.13 3.22 -70.63
CA SER A 12 -22.00 2.35 -71.43
C SER A 12 -21.36 1.00 -71.80
N LYS A 13 -20.03 0.93 -71.93
CA LYS A 13 -19.31 -0.30 -72.27
C LYS A 13 -19.16 -1.28 -71.10
N ILE A 14 -19.13 -0.78 -69.87
CA ILE A 14 -19.09 -1.59 -68.64
C ILE A 14 -20.51 -2.04 -68.24
N PHE A 15 -21.51 -1.19 -68.44
CA PHE A 15 -22.89 -1.43 -67.99
C PHE A 15 -23.76 -2.16 -69.04
N GLY A 16 -23.40 -2.11 -70.33
CA GLY A 16 -24.20 -2.70 -71.42
C GLY A 16 -24.28 -4.24 -71.44
N LYS A 17 -23.50 -4.95 -70.62
CA LYS A 17 -23.53 -6.42 -70.49
C LYS A 17 -23.99 -6.93 -69.14
N ILE A 18 -24.30 -6.04 -68.19
CA ILE A 18 -24.70 -6.41 -66.83
C ILE A 18 -26.24 -6.32 -66.75
N PRO A 19 -26.94 -7.40 -66.37
CA PRO A 19 -28.38 -7.37 -66.17
C PRO A 19 -28.79 -6.24 -65.22
N LEU A 20 -29.81 -5.45 -65.58
CA LEU A 20 -30.32 -4.32 -64.79
C LEU A 20 -30.55 -4.66 -63.31
N LYS A 21 -30.98 -5.90 -63.04
CA LYS A 21 -31.17 -6.45 -61.69
C LYS A 21 -29.87 -6.47 -60.87
N ILE A 22 -28.74 -6.88 -61.46
CA ILE A 22 -27.43 -6.92 -60.79
C ILE A 22 -26.96 -5.50 -60.49
N LEU A 23 -27.18 -4.58 -61.42
CA LEU A 23 -26.77 -3.20 -61.24
C LEU A 23 -27.55 -2.51 -60.11
N LEU A 24 -28.87 -2.68 -60.07
CA LEU A 24 -29.69 -2.20 -58.96
C LEU A 24 -29.24 -2.82 -57.64
N SER A 25 -29.00 -4.14 -57.60
CA SER A 25 -28.54 -4.82 -56.38
C SER A 25 -27.22 -4.25 -55.87
N ILE A 26 -26.24 -4.02 -56.75
CA ILE A 26 -24.95 -3.41 -56.37
C ILE A 26 -25.16 -1.99 -55.83
N PHE A 27 -25.97 -1.18 -56.50
CA PHE A 27 -26.24 0.20 -56.10
C PHE A 27 -26.91 0.32 -54.73
N TYR A 28 -27.79 -0.62 -54.36
CA TYR A 28 -28.43 -0.64 -53.03
C TYR A 28 -27.58 -1.33 -51.96
N LEU A 29 -26.83 -2.38 -52.29
CA LEU A 29 -26.06 -3.15 -51.31
C LEU A 29 -24.77 -2.46 -50.88
N ILE A 30 -24.06 -1.79 -51.80
CA ILE A 30 -22.80 -1.11 -51.47
C ILE A 30 -22.99 -0.08 -50.35
N PRO A 31 -23.93 0.88 -50.42
CA PRO A 31 -24.12 1.86 -49.35
C PRO A 31 -24.48 1.24 -48.00
N ILE A 32 -25.26 0.15 -48.00
CA ILE A 32 -25.63 -0.57 -46.77
C ILE A 32 -24.39 -1.22 -46.16
N ILE A 33 -23.62 -1.98 -46.94
CA ILE A 33 -22.40 -2.65 -46.47
C ILE A 33 -21.38 -1.62 -45.99
N THR A 34 -21.18 -0.53 -46.72
CA THR A 34 -20.28 0.55 -46.33
C THR A 34 -20.75 1.23 -45.04
N SER A 35 -22.05 1.50 -44.90
CA SER A 35 -22.61 2.11 -43.68
C SER A 35 -22.43 1.19 -42.48
N VAL A 36 -22.75 -0.11 -42.62
CA VAL A 36 -22.54 -1.10 -41.56
C VAL A 36 -21.07 -1.19 -41.20
N ALA A 37 -20.16 -1.29 -42.17
CA ALA A 37 -18.72 -1.36 -41.91
C ALA A 37 -18.20 -0.12 -41.17
N VAL A 38 -18.63 1.08 -41.58
CA VAL A 38 -18.25 2.34 -40.92
C VAL A 38 -18.80 2.40 -39.50
N VAL A 39 -20.09 2.09 -39.30
CA VAL A 39 -20.71 2.07 -37.97
C VAL A 39 -20.04 1.04 -37.07
N SER A 40 -19.76 -0.16 -37.58
CA SER A 40 -19.03 -1.20 -36.84
C SER A 40 -17.63 -0.74 -36.44
N TYR A 41 -16.87 -0.12 -37.36
CA TYR A 41 -15.53 0.38 -37.08
C TYR A 41 -15.54 1.52 -36.05
N VAL A 42 -16.44 2.49 -36.21
CA VAL A 42 -16.60 3.60 -35.26
C VAL A 42 -17.04 3.07 -33.90
N SER A 43 -18.01 2.16 -33.85
CA SER A 43 -18.50 1.57 -32.60
C SER A 43 -17.40 0.82 -31.86
N TYR A 44 -16.57 0.06 -32.58
CA TYR A 44 -15.42 -0.64 -32.01
C TYR A 44 -14.41 0.34 -31.40
N ARG A 45 -14.02 1.38 -32.15
CA ARG A 45 -13.05 2.38 -31.69
C ARG A 45 -13.56 3.19 -30.49
N THR A 46 -14.80 3.65 -30.54
CA THR A 46 -15.44 4.36 -29.42
C THR A 46 -15.57 3.46 -28.19
N GLY A 47 -15.80 2.15 -28.40
CA GLY A 47 -15.81 1.15 -27.34
C GLY A 47 -14.46 1.03 -26.63
N GLU A 48 -13.36 0.90 -27.38
CA GLU A 48 -12.01 0.85 -26.80
C GLU A 48 -11.66 2.14 -26.04
N GLU A 49 -11.94 3.31 -26.61
CA GLU A 49 -11.68 4.60 -25.96
C GLU A 49 -12.45 4.72 -24.63
N SER A 50 -13.71 4.28 -24.61
CA SER A 50 -14.55 4.27 -23.40
C SER A 50 -14.02 3.32 -22.32
N VAL A 51 -13.51 2.14 -22.70
CA VAL A 51 -12.89 1.17 -21.77
C VAL A 51 -11.65 1.77 -21.14
N ASN A 52 -10.79 2.41 -21.94
CA ASN A 52 -9.55 3.04 -21.47
C ASN A 52 -9.87 4.18 -20.49
N GLU A 53 -10.81 5.06 -20.82
CA GLU A 53 -11.21 6.16 -19.96
C GLU A 53 -11.78 5.66 -18.62
N LEU A 54 -12.71 4.70 -18.66
CA LEU A 54 -13.31 4.13 -17.47
C LEU A 54 -12.27 3.44 -16.58
N THR A 55 -11.36 2.69 -17.18
CA THR A 55 -10.26 2.01 -16.49
C THR A 55 -9.33 3.01 -15.80
N ASN A 56 -8.90 4.05 -16.51
CA ASN A 56 -8.05 5.09 -15.95
C ASN A 56 -8.74 5.83 -14.81
N LYS A 57 -10.02 6.18 -14.97
CA LYS A 57 -10.81 6.84 -13.93
C LYS A 57 -10.95 5.96 -12.69
N LEU A 58 -11.26 4.68 -12.87
CA LEU A 58 -11.38 3.73 -11.77
C LEU A 58 -10.06 3.54 -11.01
N MET A 59 -8.95 3.35 -11.71
CA MET A 59 -7.62 3.19 -11.09
C MET A 59 -7.19 4.46 -10.38
N THR A 60 -7.41 5.62 -10.97
CA THR A 60 -7.08 6.92 -10.37
C THR A 60 -7.86 7.13 -9.09
N SER A 61 -9.20 7.02 -9.12
CA SER A 61 -10.04 7.18 -7.93
C SER A 61 -9.76 6.13 -6.86
N THR A 62 -9.42 4.90 -7.25
CA THR A 62 -9.03 3.85 -6.29
C THR A 62 -7.70 4.20 -5.62
N THR A 63 -6.72 4.67 -6.39
CA THR A 63 -5.40 5.07 -5.88
C THR A 63 -5.50 6.30 -4.98
N GLU A 64 -6.38 7.25 -5.30
CA GLU A 64 -6.70 8.39 -4.43
C GLU A 64 -7.28 7.94 -3.08
N ARG A 65 -8.22 6.98 -3.08
CA ARG A 65 -8.74 6.39 -1.83
C ARG A 65 -7.65 5.73 -1.01
N VAL A 66 -6.72 5.02 -1.65
CA VAL A 66 -5.54 4.44 -0.97
C VAL A 66 -4.67 5.55 -0.36
N ARG A 67 -4.36 6.61 -1.13
CA ARG A 67 -3.58 7.75 -0.67
C ARG A 67 -4.21 8.42 0.55
N ASP A 68 -5.52 8.67 0.50
CA ASP A 68 -6.25 9.32 1.59
C ASP A 68 -6.26 8.45 2.85
N HIS A 69 -6.41 7.14 2.69
CA HIS A 69 -6.27 6.19 3.79
C HIS A 69 -4.86 6.20 4.39
N LEU A 70 -3.82 6.15 3.55
CA LEU A 70 -2.42 6.22 3.99
C LEU A 70 -2.13 7.52 4.73
N ASN A 71 -2.57 8.66 4.20
CA ASN A 71 -2.43 9.97 4.84
C ASN A 71 -3.04 9.95 6.25
N LYS A 72 -4.26 9.44 6.39
CA LYS A 72 -4.91 9.36 7.71
C LYS A 72 -4.17 8.39 8.63
N TYR A 73 -3.79 7.21 8.13
CA TYR A 73 -3.18 6.14 8.92
C TYR A 73 -1.78 6.54 9.41
N LEU A 74 -0.95 7.13 8.55
CA LEU A 74 0.44 7.48 8.80
C LEU A 74 0.62 8.81 9.54
N GLN A 75 -0.31 9.77 9.41
CA GLN A 75 -0.22 11.02 10.18
C GLN A 75 -0.51 10.84 11.67
N ILE A 76 -1.33 9.87 12.06
CA ILE A 76 -1.69 9.62 13.47
C ILE A 76 -0.46 9.40 14.36
N PRO A 77 0.45 8.45 14.07
CA PRO A 77 1.62 8.24 14.92
C PRO A 77 2.57 9.44 14.93
N GLN A 78 2.69 10.18 13.82
CA GLN A 78 3.50 11.39 13.76
C GLN A 78 2.97 12.46 14.72
N ARG A 79 1.65 12.70 14.72
CA ARG A 79 1.01 13.62 15.67
C ARG A 79 1.17 13.18 17.12
N ILE A 80 0.99 11.89 17.41
CA ILE A 80 1.17 11.34 18.77
C ILE A 80 2.59 11.59 19.27
N VAL A 81 3.58 11.27 18.45
CA VAL A 81 5.00 11.47 18.80
C VAL A 81 5.30 12.95 19.02
N THR A 82 4.79 13.85 18.17
CA THR A 82 4.94 15.31 18.34
C THR A 82 4.38 15.77 19.68
N ILE A 83 3.13 15.42 19.99
CA ILE A 83 2.44 15.81 21.23
C ILE A 83 3.21 15.31 22.45
N ASN A 84 3.65 14.05 22.40
CA ASN A 84 4.32 13.41 23.52
C ASN A 84 5.72 13.99 23.74
N ARG A 85 6.49 14.22 22.66
CA ARG A 85 7.77 14.94 22.73
C ARG A 85 7.55 16.31 23.37
N GLN A 86 6.67 17.15 22.81
CA GLN A 86 6.42 18.50 23.33
C GLN A 86 5.96 18.49 24.79
N GLY A 87 5.11 17.52 25.17
CA GLY A 87 4.70 17.35 26.56
C GLY A 87 5.89 17.06 27.49
N ILE A 88 6.84 16.23 27.05
CA ILE A 88 8.03 15.90 27.84
C ILE A 88 9.04 17.06 27.89
N GLU A 89 9.29 17.71 26.75
CA GLU A 89 10.24 18.82 26.64
C GLU A 89 9.78 20.04 27.46
N ASN A 90 8.47 20.32 27.46
CA ASN A 90 7.86 21.38 28.26
C ASN A 90 7.51 20.97 29.70
N SER A 91 7.92 19.76 30.13
CA SER A 91 7.70 19.23 31.49
C SER A 91 6.23 19.05 31.92
N TYR A 92 5.29 19.02 30.98
CA TYR A 92 3.89 18.60 31.23
C TYR A 92 3.76 17.09 31.41
N LEU A 93 4.67 16.32 30.78
CA LEU A 93 4.80 14.88 30.92
C LEU A 93 6.17 14.58 31.54
N ILE A 94 6.18 13.83 32.63
CA ILE A 94 7.38 13.52 33.40
C ILE A 94 7.70 12.02 33.22
N PRO A 95 8.67 11.62 32.37
CA PRO A 95 9.01 10.23 32.14
C PRO A 95 9.46 9.47 33.39
N GLU A 96 9.94 10.20 34.40
CA GLU A 96 10.29 9.66 35.72
C GLU A 96 9.05 9.16 36.47
N ASN A 97 7.86 9.73 36.21
CA ASN A 97 6.58 9.19 36.67
C ASN A 97 6.09 8.11 35.69
N TRP A 98 6.77 6.95 35.79
CA TRP A 98 6.63 5.82 34.87
C TRP A 98 5.17 5.38 34.66
N GLU A 99 4.39 5.25 35.75
CA GLU A 99 3.02 4.77 35.68
C GLU A 99 2.06 5.81 35.09
N ALA A 100 2.22 7.09 35.44
CA ALA A 100 1.43 8.16 34.84
C ALA A 100 1.67 8.27 33.34
N LEU A 101 2.93 8.19 32.89
CA LEU A 101 3.25 8.23 31.46
C LEU A 101 2.68 7.01 30.71
N ARG A 102 2.74 5.81 31.31
CA ARG A 102 2.12 4.61 30.73
C ARG A 102 0.61 4.78 30.57
N LEU A 103 -0.09 5.23 31.60
CA LEU A 103 -1.55 5.46 31.58
C LEU A 103 -1.94 6.58 30.60
N TYR A 104 -1.09 7.59 30.44
CA TYR A 104 -1.24 8.61 29.42
C TYR A 104 -1.16 8.01 27.99
N PHE A 105 -0.14 7.19 27.69
CA PHE A 105 -0.04 6.47 26.43
C PHE A 105 -1.22 5.50 26.20
N PHE A 106 -1.67 4.83 27.26
CA PHE A 106 -2.83 3.95 27.20
C PHE A 106 -4.10 4.72 26.81
N SER A 107 -4.30 5.91 27.39
CA SER A 107 -5.43 6.78 27.06
C SER A 107 -5.40 7.21 25.58
N GLN A 108 -4.22 7.57 25.07
CA GLN A 108 -4.04 7.89 23.64
C GLN A 108 -4.38 6.69 22.75
N LEU A 109 -3.95 5.47 23.10
CA LEU A 109 -4.32 4.27 22.35
C LEU A 109 -5.83 4.06 22.28
N LYS A 110 -6.55 4.24 23.40
CA LYS A 110 -8.02 4.12 23.41
C LYS A 110 -8.72 5.13 22.51
N VAL A 111 -8.15 6.35 22.39
CA VAL A 111 -8.70 7.42 21.55
C VAL A 111 -8.43 7.14 20.07
N TYR A 112 -7.17 6.87 19.70
CA TYR A 112 -6.77 6.74 18.30
C TYR A 112 -7.05 5.36 17.71
N LYS A 113 -7.01 4.28 18.51
CA LYS A 113 -7.27 2.88 18.13
C LYS A 113 -6.50 2.37 16.89
N THR A 114 -5.44 3.07 16.50
CA THR A 114 -4.72 2.84 15.24
C THR A 114 -3.29 2.38 15.51
N PRO A 115 -2.53 3.00 16.45
CA PRO A 115 -1.18 2.54 16.75
C PRO A 115 -1.16 1.16 17.39
N ALA A 116 -0.18 0.35 17.02
CA ALA A 116 0.11 -0.90 17.70
C ALA A 116 0.74 -0.66 19.08
N ALA A 117 1.59 0.36 19.20
CA ALA A 117 2.24 0.73 20.45
C ALA A 117 2.58 2.21 20.49
N ILE A 118 2.59 2.79 21.69
CA ILE A 118 3.14 4.10 22.01
C ILE A 118 4.12 3.90 23.15
N TYR A 119 5.34 4.43 23.03
CA TYR A 119 6.39 4.20 23.99
C TYR A 119 7.38 5.34 24.13
N PHE A 120 8.09 5.32 25.26
CA PHE A 120 9.26 6.13 25.52
C PHE A 120 10.45 5.23 25.87
N GLY A 121 11.58 5.48 25.23
CA GLY A 121 12.88 4.91 25.59
C GLY A 121 13.79 6.00 26.15
N GLY A 122 14.21 5.89 27.40
CA GLY A 122 15.17 6.77 28.03
C GLY A 122 16.62 6.37 27.72
N ALA A 123 17.51 7.37 27.65
CA ALA A 123 18.95 7.15 27.52
C ALA A 123 19.56 6.37 28.70
N ASN A 124 18.88 6.38 29.85
CA ASN A 124 19.21 5.61 31.04
C ASN A 124 18.75 4.14 30.98
N GLY A 125 18.21 3.68 29.85
CA GLY A 125 17.70 2.32 29.69
C GLY A 125 16.24 2.14 30.09
N THR A 126 15.55 3.19 30.56
CA THR A 126 14.11 3.15 30.82
C THR A 126 13.33 2.87 29.54
N TYR A 127 12.32 2.01 29.64
CA TYR A 127 11.33 1.76 28.61
C TYR A 127 9.96 1.80 29.24
N ILE A 128 9.05 2.54 28.62
CA ILE A 128 7.64 2.65 29.01
C ILE A 128 6.83 2.42 27.75
N VAL A 129 5.87 1.50 27.79
CA VAL A 129 5.04 1.17 26.63
C VAL A 129 3.60 0.92 27.05
N SER A 130 2.69 1.45 26.24
CA SER A 130 1.33 0.96 26.12
C SER A 130 1.15 0.46 24.70
N ALA A 131 0.45 -0.65 24.52
CA ALA A 131 0.24 -1.27 23.22
C ALA A 131 -1.15 -1.90 23.14
N GLN A 132 -1.54 -2.28 21.93
CA GLN A 132 -2.72 -3.09 21.68
C GLN A 132 -2.39 -4.24 20.73
N ASP A 133 -3.02 -5.37 20.95
CA ASP A 133 -2.85 -6.58 20.16
C ASP A 133 -4.17 -6.96 19.48
N GLU A 134 -4.56 -6.17 18.48
CA GLU A 134 -5.79 -6.38 17.71
C GLU A 134 -5.82 -7.72 16.96
N MET A 135 -4.65 -8.26 16.65
CA MET A 135 -4.49 -9.50 15.89
C MET A 135 -4.36 -10.74 16.78
N GLY A 136 -4.19 -10.57 18.09
CA GLY A 136 -4.02 -11.67 19.04
C GLY A 136 -2.70 -12.42 18.85
N ILE A 137 -1.63 -11.68 18.57
CA ILE A 137 -0.32 -12.21 18.21
C ILE A 137 0.45 -12.74 19.42
N ILE A 138 0.43 -12.00 20.53
CA ILE A 138 1.14 -12.31 21.78
C ILE A 138 0.21 -12.41 22.99
N SER A 139 -1.05 -12.05 22.80
CA SER A 139 -2.09 -11.98 23.81
C SER A 139 -3.46 -12.26 23.18
N PRO A 140 -4.55 -12.41 23.95
CA PRO A 140 -5.88 -12.55 23.36
C PRO A 140 -6.20 -11.41 22.39
N LYS A 141 -6.95 -11.72 21.33
CA LYS A 141 -7.34 -10.75 20.31
C LYS A 141 -8.02 -9.52 20.95
N ASN A 142 -7.65 -8.33 20.47
CA ASN A 142 -8.16 -7.04 20.95
C ASN A 142 -7.82 -6.74 22.42
N SER A 143 -6.74 -7.32 22.95
CA SER A 143 -6.28 -6.98 24.30
C SER A 143 -5.35 -5.77 24.28
N TYR A 144 -5.37 -5.02 25.38
CA TYR A 144 -4.41 -3.96 25.63
C TYR A 144 -3.25 -4.48 26.46
N LEU A 145 -2.09 -3.89 26.20
CA LEU A 145 -0.83 -4.23 26.85
C LEU A 145 -0.23 -2.98 27.48
N GLY A 146 0.49 -3.16 28.58
CA GLY A 146 1.21 -2.09 29.25
C GLY A 146 2.42 -2.61 30.00
N GLY A 147 3.45 -1.79 30.12
CA GLY A 147 4.64 -2.14 30.89
C GLY A 147 5.90 -1.46 30.39
N GLY A 148 7.01 -2.18 30.47
CA GLY A 148 8.32 -1.66 30.10
C GLY A 148 9.43 -2.18 31.00
N THR A 149 10.51 -1.42 31.19
CA THR A 149 11.54 -1.72 32.19
C THR A 149 11.21 -0.93 33.46
N HIS A 150 10.55 -1.58 34.42
CA HIS A 150 10.18 -0.94 35.67
C HIS A 150 11.45 -0.58 36.47
N PRO A 151 11.54 0.61 37.11
CA PRO A 151 12.71 0.98 37.91
C PRO A 151 13.08 -0.05 38.99
N SER A 152 12.10 -0.74 39.58
CA SER A 152 12.32 -1.80 40.57
C SER A 152 12.89 -3.12 40.00
N HIS A 153 12.98 -3.26 38.68
CA HIS A 153 13.47 -4.47 37.99
C HIS A 153 14.38 -4.08 36.82
N LEU A 154 15.44 -3.32 37.13
CA LEU A 154 16.39 -2.80 36.14
C LEU A 154 16.88 -3.90 35.18
N GLY A 155 16.84 -3.59 33.89
CA GLY A 155 17.28 -4.47 32.81
C GLY A 155 16.29 -5.53 32.35
N GLN A 156 15.17 -5.78 33.06
CA GLN A 156 14.15 -6.74 32.62
C GLN A 156 12.92 -6.00 32.08
N ARG A 157 12.56 -6.28 30.81
CA ARG A 157 11.28 -5.83 30.27
C ARG A 157 10.17 -6.68 30.86
N ARG A 158 9.08 -6.07 31.31
CA ARG A 158 7.85 -6.75 31.71
C ARG A 158 6.67 -6.07 31.04
N VAL A 159 5.93 -6.84 30.25
CA VAL A 159 4.71 -6.39 29.58
C VAL A 159 3.57 -7.24 30.12
N TYR A 160 2.43 -6.60 30.38
CA TYR A 160 1.25 -7.20 30.97
C TYR A 160 0.05 -6.92 30.07
N ILE A 161 -0.89 -7.86 30.02
CA ILE A 161 -2.27 -7.57 29.65
C ILE A 161 -2.84 -6.62 30.70
N VAL A 162 -3.47 -5.55 30.23
CA VAL A 162 -4.17 -4.58 31.07
C VAL A 162 -5.67 -4.62 30.80
N ASN A 163 -6.47 -4.25 31.79
CA ASN A 163 -7.92 -4.11 31.64
C ASN A 163 -8.30 -2.78 30.96
N GLU A 164 -9.60 -2.52 30.82
CA GLU A 164 -10.15 -1.30 30.20
C GLU A 164 -9.78 0.01 30.92
N GLN A 165 -9.37 -0.08 32.19
CA GLN A 165 -8.88 1.04 33.00
C GLN A 165 -7.34 1.12 33.02
N GLY A 166 -6.66 0.26 32.24
CA GLY A 166 -5.20 0.24 32.16
C GLY A 166 -4.52 -0.45 33.35
N LYS A 167 -5.25 -1.12 34.25
CA LYS A 167 -4.67 -1.86 35.38
C LYS A 167 -4.13 -3.21 34.93
N TYR A 168 -3.01 -3.64 35.52
CA TYR A 168 -2.39 -4.94 35.21
C TYR A 168 -3.30 -6.11 35.60
N VAL A 169 -3.42 -7.07 34.68
CA VAL A 169 -4.20 -8.29 34.87
C VAL A 169 -3.29 -9.52 34.83
N LYS A 170 -2.46 -9.64 33.80
CA LYS A 170 -1.66 -10.85 33.57
C LYS A 170 -0.36 -10.52 32.85
N ILE A 171 0.77 -11.07 33.32
CA ILE A 171 2.06 -10.90 32.66
C ILE A 171 2.13 -11.70 31.35
N ILE A 172 2.72 -11.12 30.32
CA ILE A 172 3.08 -11.83 29.08
C ILE A 172 4.30 -12.73 29.37
N PRO A 173 4.24 -14.05 29.11
CA PRO A 173 5.37 -14.95 29.36
C PRO A 173 6.64 -14.63 28.53
N GLY A 174 7.79 -15.14 28.97
CA GLY A 174 9.03 -15.17 28.16
C GLY A 174 9.78 -13.84 28.04
N GLN A 175 9.58 -12.92 28.99
CA GLN A 175 10.18 -11.56 28.96
C GLN A 175 11.51 -11.45 29.74
N THR A 176 12.15 -12.56 30.11
CA THR A 176 13.26 -12.60 31.08
C THR A 176 14.64 -12.23 30.53
N LYS A 177 14.77 -11.89 29.24
CA LYS A 177 16.05 -11.46 28.67
C LYS A 177 16.35 -10.00 29.02
N PRO A 178 17.62 -9.63 29.25
CA PRO A 178 18.03 -8.24 29.35
C PRO A 178 17.50 -7.44 28.15
N PHE A 179 16.82 -6.33 28.41
CA PHE A 179 16.23 -5.49 27.38
C PHE A 179 16.79 -4.08 27.49
N THR A 180 17.50 -3.65 26.45
CA THR A 180 18.08 -2.31 26.37
C THR A 180 17.49 -1.60 25.16
N PRO A 181 16.63 -0.59 25.35
CA PRO A 181 15.96 0.13 24.26
C PRO A 181 16.92 0.74 23.24
N ILE A 182 18.10 1.17 23.71
CA ILE A 182 19.15 1.81 22.89
C ILE A 182 19.64 0.92 21.74
N ASN A 183 19.45 -0.40 21.83
CA ASN A 183 19.86 -1.34 20.81
C ASN A 183 18.82 -1.53 19.70
N LEU A 184 17.60 -1.01 19.88
CA LEU A 184 16.50 -1.20 18.95
C LEU A 184 16.62 -0.28 17.72
N PRO A 185 16.12 -0.70 16.55
CA PRO A 185 16.21 0.08 15.31
C PRO A 185 15.70 1.52 15.47
N TRP A 186 14.55 1.71 16.12
CA TRP A 186 13.96 3.04 16.33
C TRP A 186 14.85 3.97 17.18
N PHE A 187 15.51 3.46 18.22
CA PHE A 187 16.36 4.29 19.08
C PHE A 187 17.63 4.70 18.33
N LYS A 188 18.26 3.75 17.63
CA LYS A 188 19.45 4.04 16.80
C LYS A 188 19.13 5.02 15.67
N THR A 189 17.97 4.87 15.03
CA THR A 189 17.56 5.77 13.96
C THR A 189 17.33 7.19 14.51
N ALA A 190 16.74 7.31 15.70
CA ALA A 190 16.56 8.61 16.35
C ALA A 190 17.86 9.33 16.69
N LEU A 191 18.86 8.61 17.19
CA LEU A 191 20.19 9.16 17.48
C LEU A 191 20.89 9.66 16.21
N ASN A 192 20.72 8.96 15.09
CA ASN A 192 21.39 9.31 13.84
C ASN A 192 20.71 10.47 13.10
N GLN A 193 19.37 10.54 13.14
CA GLN A 193 18.59 11.49 12.35
C GLN A 193 18.38 12.83 13.06
N ASN A 194 18.45 12.88 14.39
CA ASN A 194 18.26 14.09 15.22
C ASN A 194 16.98 14.90 14.90
N LYS A 195 15.98 14.25 14.31
CA LYS A 195 14.69 14.83 13.94
C LYS A 195 13.60 13.77 13.99
N GLN A 196 12.35 14.23 14.01
CA GLN A 196 11.20 13.37 13.85
C GLN A 196 11.18 12.75 12.45
N THR A 197 11.10 11.42 12.36
CA THR A 197 11.07 10.71 11.07
C THR A 197 10.56 9.27 11.28
N TRP A 198 10.66 8.45 10.24
CA TRP A 198 10.28 7.04 10.25
C TRP A 198 11.49 6.13 10.39
N THR A 199 11.29 4.97 11.01
CA THR A 199 12.25 3.87 10.88
C THR A 199 12.17 3.24 9.49
N PRO A 200 13.21 2.51 9.07
CA PRO A 200 13.02 1.42 8.10
C PRO A 200 11.96 0.44 8.61
N ILE A 201 11.32 -0.31 7.73
CA ILE A 201 10.34 -1.34 8.12
C ILE A 201 11.08 -2.54 8.75
N TYR A 202 10.59 -3.03 9.89
CA TYR A 202 11.24 -4.10 10.65
C TYR A 202 10.21 -5.06 11.30
N PRO A 203 10.61 -6.27 11.74
CA PRO A 203 9.69 -7.18 12.41
C PRO A 203 9.29 -6.70 13.80
N TYR A 204 8.01 -6.80 14.12
CA TYR A 204 7.52 -6.53 15.47
C TYR A 204 7.97 -7.62 16.44
N LEU A 205 8.81 -7.31 17.43
CA LEU A 205 9.09 -8.18 18.59
C LEU A 205 9.33 -9.69 18.28
N TYR A 206 10.10 -10.01 17.24
CA TYR A 206 10.34 -11.38 16.77
C TYR A 206 9.07 -12.12 16.32
N ILE A 207 8.07 -11.40 15.84
CA ILE A 207 6.84 -11.91 15.26
C ILE A 207 6.91 -11.63 13.75
N PRO A 208 6.39 -12.55 12.91
CA PRO A 208 6.24 -12.31 11.48
C PRO A 208 5.12 -11.29 11.20
N THR A 209 5.29 -10.04 11.64
CA THR A 209 4.45 -8.89 11.31
C THR A 209 5.38 -7.70 11.05
N ALA A 210 5.25 -7.08 9.87
CA ALA A 210 6.03 -5.91 9.51
C ALA A 210 5.41 -4.65 10.13
N ILE A 211 6.25 -3.87 10.81
CA ILE A 211 5.88 -2.58 11.37
C ILE A 211 6.78 -1.47 10.85
N ILE A 212 6.27 -0.25 10.96
CA ILE A 212 7.03 0.98 10.80
C ILE A 212 6.73 1.87 12.01
N SER A 213 7.72 2.63 12.47
CA SER A 213 7.59 3.45 13.67
C SER A 213 7.86 4.90 13.34
N ALA A 214 6.92 5.78 13.71
CA ALA A 214 7.23 7.19 13.85
C ALA A 214 8.03 7.34 15.15
N PHE A 215 9.09 8.14 15.14
CA PHE A 215 9.83 8.45 16.34
C PHE A 215 10.29 9.90 16.35
N SER A 216 10.60 10.41 17.54
CA SER A 216 11.21 11.73 17.70
C SER A 216 12.15 11.73 18.91
N PRO A 217 13.38 12.25 18.75
CA PRO A 217 14.28 12.43 19.87
C PRO A 217 13.73 13.52 20.81
N VAL A 218 13.98 13.37 22.11
CA VAL A 218 13.48 14.25 23.16
C VAL A 218 14.64 14.89 23.89
N TYR A 219 14.60 16.21 24.01
CA TYR A 219 15.63 17.00 24.68
C TYR A 219 15.05 17.80 25.85
N ARG A 220 15.69 17.74 27.01
CA ARG A 220 15.37 18.59 28.17
C ARG A 220 16.62 19.39 28.53
N ASN A 221 16.51 20.72 28.57
CA ASN A 221 17.64 21.63 28.79
C ASN A 221 18.82 21.36 27.82
N ASN A 222 18.52 21.22 26.52
CA ASN A 222 19.48 20.87 25.46
C ASN A 222 20.19 19.51 25.63
N LYS A 223 19.79 18.68 26.59
CA LYS A 223 20.33 17.34 26.78
C LYS A 223 19.35 16.30 26.23
N PHE A 224 19.86 15.39 25.40
CA PHE A 224 19.10 14.23 24.95
C PHE A 224 18.75 13.34 26.15
N ILE A 225 17.46 13.08 26.35
CA ILE A 225 16.97 12.24 27.45
C ILE A 225 16.35 10.93 26.98
N GLY A 226 15.98 10.82 25.71
CA GLY A 226 15.34 9.64 25.17
C GLY A 226 14.61 9.89 23.86
N VAL A 227 13.76 8.94 23.49
CA VAL A 227 13.01 8.91 22.24
C VAL A 227 11.58 8.53 22.55
N VAL A 228 10.62 9.27 21.99
CA VAL A 228 9.23 8.80 21.91
C VAL A 228 9.04 8.10 20.58
N GLY A 229 8.36 6.96 20.60
CA GLY A 229 7.99 6.22 19.40
C GLY A 229 6.53 5.79 19.39
N CYS A 230 6.02 5.55 18.18
CA CYS A 230 4.67 5.11 17.92
C CYS A 230 4.68 4.12 16.74
N ASP A 231 4.34 2.86 17.01
CA ASP A 231 4.40 1.77 16.03
C ASP A 231 3.08 1.65 15.26
N LEU A 232 3.19 1.39 13.96
CA LEU A 232 2.09 1.00 13.09
C LEU A 232 2.33 -0.36 12.47
N ALA A 233 1.28 -1.18 12.41
CA ALA A 233 1.30 -2.47 11.73
C ALA A 233 0.85 -2.33 10.28
N LEU A 234 1.75 -2.62 9.33
CA LEU A 234 1.47 -2.53 7.90
C LEU A 234 0.40 -3.53 7.42
N THR A 235 0.07 -4.54 8.23
CA THR A 235 -1.05 -5.43 7.99
C THR A 235 -2.37 -4.66 7.86
N HIS A 236 -2.58 -3.56 8.59
CA HIS A 236 -3.80 -2.75 8.47
C HIS A 236 -3.93 -2.10 7.09
N VAL A 237 -2.80 -1.67 6.52
CA VAL A 237 -2.76 -1.15 5.16
C VAL A 237 -3.17 -2.24 4.17
N SER A 238 -2.62 -3.45 4.31
CA SER A 238 -2.98 -4.59 3.46
C SER A 238 -4.47 -4.95 3.57
N LEU A 239 -5.02 -4.99 4.79
CA LEU A 239 -6.44 -5.22 5.04
C LEU A 239 -7.33 -4.13 4.42
N HIS A 240 -6.86 -2.88 4.40
CA HIS A 240 -7.58 -1.81 3.71
C HIS A 240 -7.58 -1.99 2.20
N LEU A 241 -6.41 -2.30 1.61
CA LEU A 241 -6.30 -2.58 0.17
C LEU A 241 -7.20 -3.74 -0.27
N GLN A 242 -7.29 -4.79 0.55
CA GLN A 242 -8.18 -5.93 0.29
C GLN A 242 -9.67 -5.55 0.26
N LYS A 243 -10.09 -4.54 1.03
CA LYS A 243 -11.50 -4.09 1.11
C LYS A 243 -11.94 -3.23 -0.07
N LEU A 244 -11.00 -2.58 -0.78
CA LEU A 244 -11.35 -1.66 -1.85
C LEU A 244 -11.91 -2.35 -3.09
N GLN A 245 -11.58 -3.64 -3.32
CA GLN A 245 -12.08 -4.52 -4.40
C GLN A 245 -12.62 -3.77 -5.64
N PHE A 246 -11.73 -3.04 -6.31
CA PHE A 246 -12.15 -2.12 -7.38
C PHE A 246 -12.47 -2.84 -8.71
N SER A 247 -11.89 -4.02 -8.95
CA SER A 247 -12.30 -4.91 -10.04
C SER A 247 -12.15 -6.39 -9.61
N PRO A 248 -12.79 -7.34 -10.34
CA PRO A 248 -12.75 -8.77 -10.00
C PRO A 248 -11.34 -9.35 -9.86
N SER A 249 -10.47 -9.03 -10.83
CA SER A 249 -9.12 -9.57 -10.92
C SER A 249 -8.04 -8.53 -10.60
N GLY A 250 -8.42 -7.27 -10.45
CA GLY A 250 -7.53 -6.15 -10.14
C GLY A 250 -6.72 -6.35 -8.86
N LYS A 251 -5.54 -5.73 -8.81
CA LYS A 251 -4.61 -5.79 -7.68
C LYS A 251 -4.15 -4.39 -7.33
N LEU A 252 -4.14 -4.13 -6.02
CA LEU A 252 -3.50 -2.97 -5.41
C LEU A 252 -2.30 -3.46 -4.63
N PHE A 253 -1.18 -2.78 -4.75
CA PHE A 253 -0.03 -3.03 -3.92
C PHE A 253 0.79 -1.76 -3.75
N ILE A 254 1.53 -1.68 -2.64
CA ILE A 254 2.40 -0.57 -2.32
C ILE A 254 3.81 -1.12 -2.20
N ILE A 255 4.78 -0.48 -2.86
CA ILE A 255 6.19 -0.86 -2.83
C ILE A 255 7.07 0.30 -2.39
N GLU A 256 8.20 -0.02 -1.76
CA GLU A 256 9.31 0.92 -1.62
C GLU A 256 10.01 1.09 -2.98
N ARG A 257 10.84 2.13 -3.11
CA ARG A 257 11.68 2.34 -4.31
C ARG A 257 12.64 1.18 -4.59
N SER A 258 12.97 0.37 -3.59
CA SER A 258 13.72 -0.89 -3.76
C SER A 258 12.95 -1.96 -4.53
N GLY A 259 11.62 -1.83 -4.66
CA GLY A 259 10.72 -2.85 -5.19
C GLY A 259 10.17 -3.82 -4.16
N ASP A 260 10.49 -3.64 -2.87
CA ASP A 260 9.93 -4.47 -1.80
C ASP A 260 8.49 -4.09 -1.48
N ILE A 261 7.63 -5.10 -1.31
CA ILE A 261 6.23 -4.91 -0.96
C ILE A 261 6.13 -4.37 0.47
N ILE A 262 5.32 -3.32 0.62
CA ILE A 262 4.87 -2.75 1.89
C ILE A 262 3.51 -3.35 2.26
N ALA A 263 2.59 -3.36 1.29
CA ALA A 263 1.23 -3.88 1.45
C ALA A 263 0.67 -4.37 0.10
N THR A 264 -0.29 -5.29 0.15
CA THR A 264 -0.96 -5.83 -1.03
C THR A 264 -2.43 -6.13 -0.75
N SER A 265 -3.29 -6.00 -1.76
CA SER A 265 -4.70 -6.41 -1.73
C SER A 265 -4.89 -7.92 -1.83
N THR A 266 -3.80 -8.71 -1.84
CA THR A 266 -3.84 -10.17 -1.80
C THR A 266 -3.68 -10.66 -0.36
N ASN A 267 -3.82 -11.97 -0.15
CA ASN A 267 -3.52 -12.61 1.13
C ASN A 267 -2.00 -12.88 1.35
N GLU A 268 -1.16 -12.43 0.40
CA GLU A 268 0.29 -12.59 0.50
C GLU A 268 0.87 -11.66 1.57
N LYS A 269 1.84 -12.18 2.33
CA LYS A 269 2.54 -11.39 3.35
C LYS A 269 3.68 -10.61 2.69
N PRO A 270 3.94 -9.34 3.09
CA PRO A 270 4.99 -8.51 2.49
C PRO A 270 6.42 -8.92 2.90
N PHE A 271 6.63 -10.17 3.33
CA PHE A 271 7.89 -10.69 3.81
C PHE A 271 7.98 -12.21 3.71
N ILE A 272 9.23 -12.67 3.59
CA ILE A 272 9.67 -14.05 3.63
C ILE A 272 10.21 -14.32 5.04
N LYS A 273 9.68 -15.36 5.69
CA LYS A 273 10.09 -15.74 7.04
C LYS A 273 11.29 -16.69 6.97
N ILE A 274 12.46 -16.27 7.47
CA ILE A 274 13.58 -17.19 7.72
C ILE A 274 13.65 -17.47 9.22
N ILE A 275 13.44 -18.73 9.61
CA ILE A 275 13.65 -19.24 10.98
C ILE A 275 14.75 -20.29 10.90
N LYS A 276 16.02 -19.97 11.17
CA LYS A 276 17.11 -20.95 11.43
C LYS A 276 18.16 -20.28 12.35
N ASN A 277 18.77 -20.94 13.35
CA ASN A 277 19.56 -22.16 13.19
C ASN A 277 19.61 -23.14 14.38
N ASN A 278 18.90 -22.91 15.50
CA ASN A 278 18.88 -23.85 16.65
C ASN A 278 17.58 -23.75 17.45
N LYS A 279 17.16 -24.85 18.11
CA LYS A 279 15.96 -24.90 19.00
C LYS A 279 15.94 -23.84 20.11
N THR A 280 17.07 -23.18 20.36
CA THR A 280 17.28 -22.17 21.40
C THR A 280 17.30 -20.72 20.88
N ASP A 281 17.39 -20.50 19.57
CA ASP A 281 17.60 -19.16 19.00
C ASP A 281 16.34 -18.65 18.27
N ARG A 282 15.57 -17.80 18.95
CA ARG A 282 14.35 -17.16 18.43
C ARG A 282 14.66 -15.91 17.58
N ASN A 283 15.75 -15.90 16.82
CA ASN A 283 16.06 -14.79 15.93
C ASN A 283 15.19 -14.91 14.67
N ILE A 284 14.04 -14.23 14.68
CA ILE A 284 13.23 -14.07 13.47
C ILE A 284 13.87 -12.97 12.62
N GLN A 285 14.50 -13.36 11.51
CA GLN A 285 14.91 -12.42 10.49
C GLN A 285 13.79 -12.32 9.45
N LEU A 286 13.20 -11.12 9.35
CA LEU A 286 12.16 -10.82 8.39
C LEU A 286 12.84 -10.32 7.11
N THR A 287 12.85 -11.15 6.08
CA THR A 287 13.33 -10.75 4.76
C THR A 287 12.16 -10.12 4.02
N ARG A 288 12.30 -8.92 3.47
CA ARG A 288 11.23 -8.27 2.73
C ARG A 288 10.93 -9.03 1.43
N LEU A 289 9.67 -9.01 0.99
CA LEU A 289 9.26 -9.67 -0.24
C LEU A 289 9.35 -8.67 -1.41
N ALA A 290 10.29 -8.90 -2.32
CA ALA A 290 10.35 -8.16 -3.58
C ALA A 290 9.08 -8.43 -4.42
N ALA A 291 8.47 -7.38 -4.98
CA ALA A 291 7.26 -7.51 -5.79
C ALA A 291 7.45 -8.39 -7.03
N THR A 292 8.65 -8.42 -7.60
CA THR A 292 9.02 -9.31 -8.72
C THR A 292 9.00 -10.80 -8.35
N LYS A 293 9.04 -11.13 -7.05
CA LYS A 293 8.98 -12.49 -6.48
C LYS A 293 7.62 -12.82 -5.84
N SER A 294 6.63 -11.94 -5.97
CA SER A 294 5.26 -12.20 -5.51
C SER A 294 4.71 -13.49 -6.10
N SER A 295 4.07 -14.31 -5.27
CA SER A 295 3.32 -15.50 -5.68
C SER A 295 2.06 -15.13 -6.48
N ASN A 296 1.56 -13.90 -6.35
CA ASN A 296 0.53 -13.39 -7.24
C ASN A 296 1.13 -13.05 -8.62
N PRO A 297 0.60 -13.64 -9.72
CA PRO A 297 1.18 -13.47 -11.05
C PRO A 297 0.98 -12.07 -11.61
N ILE A 298 -0.12 -11.38 -11.28
CA ILE A 298 -0.37 -10.01 -11.76
C ILE A 298 0.66 -9.08 -11.12
N ILE A 299 0.82 -9.13 -9.79
CA ILE A 299 1.80 -8.28 -9.08
C ILE A 299 3.23 -8.53 -9.59
N SER A 300 3.65 -9.80 -9.73
CA SER A 300 5.02 -10.11 -10.16
C SER A 300 5.28 -9.72 -11.62
N LYS A 301 4.31 -9.90 -12.52
CA LYS A 301 4.40 -9.42 -13.91
C LYS A 301 4.50 -7.89 -13.96
N THR A 302 3.58 -7.18 -13.29
CA THR A 302 3.60 -5.71 -13.23
C THR A 302 4.91 -5.17 -12.68
N ALA A 303 5.42 -5.77 -11.59
CA ALA A 303 6.70 -5.38 -11.02
C ALA A 303 7.88 -5.60 -11.99
N LYS A 304 7.90 -6.69 -12.75
CA LYS A 304 8.94 -6.93 -13.77
C LYS A 304 8.89 -5.87 -14.87
N VAL A 305 7.71 -5.52 -15.36
CA VAL A 305 7.53 -4.47 -16.38
C VAL A 305 7.97 -3.10 -15.85
N LEU A 306 7.62 -2.78 -14.60
CA LEU A 306 8.08 -1.57 -13.91
C LEU A 306 9.62 -1.46 -13.93
N PHE A 307 10.32 -2.51 -13.51
CA PHE A 307 11.79 -2.52 -13.51
C PHE A 307 12.38 -2.49 -14.92
N GLN A 308 11.77 -3.17 -15.89
CA GLN A 308 12.22 -3.12 -17.29
C GLN A 308 12.10 -1.72 -17.89
N ARG A 309 11.02 -1.00 -17.59
CA ARG A 309 10.71 0.29 -18.20
C ARG A 309 11.50 1.45 -17.59
N TRP A 310 11.69 1.45 -16.27
CA TRP A 310 12.37 2.56 -15.58
C TRP A 310 13.81 2.24 -15.14
N GLY A 311 14.13 0.96 -14.92
CA GLY A 311 15.38 0.49 -14.32
C GLY A 311 15.49 0.85 -12.84
N ASP A 312 15.42 2.15 -12.54
CA ASP A 312 15.40 2.73 -11.20
C ASP A 312 14.03 3.36 -10.92
N LEU A 313 13.35 2.85 -9.89
CA LEU A 313 12.01 3.31 -9.52
C LEU A 313 12.01 4.73 -8.93
N HIS A 314 13.15 5.30 -8.53
CA HIS A 314 13.23 6.71 -8.09
C HIS A 314 12.96 7.71 -9.24
N LYS A 315 12.96 7.25 -10.49
CA LYS A 315 12.62 8.07 -11.65
C LYS A 315 11.11 8.33 -11.78
N ILE A 316 10.26 7.56 -11.09
CA ILE A 316 8.80 7.74 -11.12
C ILE A 316 8.43 8.84 -10.12
N ARG A 317 8.52 10.10 -10.56
CA ARG A 317 8.25 11.29 -9.72
C ARG A 317 6.84 11.84 -9.83
N GLU A 318 6.14 11.47 -10.89
CA GLU A 318 4.76 11.88 -11.15
C GLU A 318 3.88 10.64 -11.31
N ALA A 319 2.57 10.84 -11.12
CA ALA A 319 1.61 9.79 -11.37
C ALA A 319 1.63 9.42 -12.87
N THR A 320 1.70 8.13 -13.18
CA THR A 320 1.83 7.66 -14.55
C THR A 320 1.00 6.41 -14.76
N SER A 321 0.37 6.31 -15.93
CA SER A 321 -0.25 5.09 -16.41
C SER A 321 0.67 4.39 -17.40
N PHE A 322 0.51 3.08 -17.51
CA PHE A 322 1.09 2.31 -18.59
C PHE A 322 0.30 1.02 -18.80
N GLU A 323 0.51 0.43 -19.97
CA GLU A 323 -0.12 -0.82 -20.36
C GLU A 323 0.95 -1.82 -20.75
N PHE A 324 0.60 -3.09 -20.61
CA PHE A 324 1.44 -4.20 -21.08
C PHE A 324 0.58 -5.42 -21.37
N ASN A 325 1.08 -6.28 -22.27
CA ASN A 325 0.49 -7.57 -22.54
C ASN A 325 1.29 -8.66 -21.83
N ASP A 326 0.61 -9.72 -21.42
CA ASP A 326 1.30 -10.92 -20.97
C ASP A 326 1.57 -11.92 -22.12
N SER A 327 2.15 -13.08 -21.78
CA SER A 327 2.47 -14.14 -22.74
C SER A 327 1.26 -14.71 -23.48
N ASN A 328 0.05 -14.54 -22.94
CA ASN A 328 -1.20 -14.99 -23.54
C ASN A 328 -1.88 -13.85 -24.33
N ASN A 329 -1.18 -12.75 -24.55
CA ASN A 329 -1.69 -11.52 -25.16
C ASN A 329 -2.85 -10.88 -24.39
N GLN A 330 -2.99 -11.17 -23.08
CA GLN A 330 -3.93 -10.44 -22.22
C GLN A 330 -3.35 -9.06 -21.92
N ARG A 331 -4.10 -8.01 -22.26
CA ARG A 331 -3.75 -6.63 -21.95
C ARG A 331 -4.08 -6.29 -20.50
N TYR A 332 -3.17 -5.54 -19.87
CA TYR A 332 -3.28 -5.02 -18.51
C TYR A 332 -3.12 -3.51 -18.52
N PHE A 333 -3.95 -2.84 -17.74
CA PHE A 333 -3.84 -1.41 -17.44
C PHE A 333 -3.24 -1.24 -16.06
N SER A 334 -2.25 -0.35 -15.94
CA SER A 334 -1.58 -0.04 -14.68
C SER A 334 -1.53 1.46 -14.44
N TYR A 335 -1.70 1.85 -13.19
CA TYR A 335 -1.55 3.22 -12.71
C TYR A 335 -0.66 3.23 -11.47
N ILE A 336 0.34 4.12 -11.48
CA ILE A 336 1.31 4.27 -10.40
C ILE A 336 1.20 5.68 -9.84
N TYR A 337 1.17 5.79 -8.53
CA TYR A 337 1.18 7.07 -7.82
C TYR A 337 2.33 7.11 -6.81
N PRO A 338 3.28 8.06 -6.92
CA PRO A 338 4.32 8.26 -5.92
C PRO A 338 3.73 8.88 -4.65
N TYR A 339 3.95 8.22 -3.52
CA TYR A 339 3.49 8.65 -2.20
C TYR A 339 4.68 9.09 -1.35
N GLN A 340 4.67 10.35 -0.93
CA GLN A 340 5.70 10.94 -0.08
C GLN A 340 5.09 11.71 1.08
N ASP A 341 5.82 11.79 2.19
CA ASP A 341 5.45 12.65 3.32
C ASP A 341 6.62 13.53 3.77
N GLU A 342 6.33 14.49 4.66
CA GLU A 342 7.34 15.42 5.21
C GLU A 342 8.38 14.73 6.12
N TYR A 343 8.11 13.47 6.52
CA TYR A 343 8.93 12.69 7.44
C TYR A 343 9.87 11.71 6.72
N GLY A 344 9.86 11.68 5.38
CA GLY A 344 10.81 10.94 4.54
C GLY A 344 10.31 9.62 3.98
N LEU A 345 9.00 9.33 4.01
CA LEU A 345 8.46 8.21 3.25
C LEU A 345 8.56 8.47 1.75
N ASP A 346 8.89 7.43 1.00
CA ASP A 346 8.92 7.46 -0.46
C ASP A 346 8.51 6.10 -1.03
N TRP A 347 7.22 5.97 -1.30
CA TRP A 347 6.58 4.72 -1.73
C TRP A 347 5.90 4.90 -3.09
N LEU A 348 5.56 3.78 -3.72
CA LEU A 348 4.75 3.74 -4.92
C LEU A 348 3.46 2.97 -4.64
N ILE A 349 2.31 3.60 -4.85
CA ILE A 349 1.01 2.93 -4.88
C ILE A 349 0.78 2.46 -6.32
N VAL A 350 0.51 1.18 -6.50
CA VAL A 350 0.32 0.58 -7.83
C VAL A 350 -1.04 -0.09 -7.89
N ALA A 351 -1.85 0.34 -8.85
CA ALA A 351 -3.09 -0.32 -9.26
C ALA A 351 -2.87 -0.98 -10.62
N VAL A 352 -3.34 -2.22 -10.76
CA VAL A 352 -3.31 -2.96 -12.03
C VAL A 352 -4.57 -3.79 -12.19
N LEU A 353 -5.11 -3.84 -13.40
CA LEU A 353 -6.24 -4.70 -13.74
C LEU A 353 -6.11 -5.25 -15.17
N PRO A 354 -6.63 -6.45 -15.46
CA PRO A 354 -6.73 -6.97 -16.82
C PRO A 354 -7.93 -6.35 -17.56
N GLU A 355 -7.77 -6.13 -18.86
CA GLU A 355 -8.84 -5.64 -19.75
C GLU A 355 -10.10 -6.53 -19.73
N SER A 356 -9.93 -7.84 -19.53
CA SER A 356 -11.03 -8.81 -19.44
C SER A 356 -12.08 -8.45 -18.38
N ASP A 357 -11.69 -7.77 -17.29
CA ASP A 357 -12.60 -7.37 -16.22
C ASP A 357 -13.68 -6.36 -16.67
N PHE A 358 -13.48 -5.70 -17.83
CA PHE A 358 -14.42 -4.73 -18.41
C PHE A 358 -15.19 -5.27 -19.61
N LEU A 359 -14.56 -6.14 -20.41
CA LEU A 359 -15.19 -6.73 -21.60
C LEU A 359 -16.40 -7.60 -21.22
N ASP A 360 -16.37 -8.29 -20.08
CA ASP A 360 -17.49 -9.11 -19.61
C ASP A 360 -18.79 -8.31 -19.44
N LYS A 361 -18.71 -7.04 -19.03
CA LYS A 361 -19.88 -6.16 -18.87
C LYS A 361 -20.37 -5.58 -20.20
N ILE A 362 -19.48 -5.39 -21.16
CA ILE A 362 -19.81 -4.85 -22.47
C ILE A 362 -20.48 -5.95 -23.33
N HIS A 363 -19.95 -7.18 -23.33
CA HIS A 363 -20.56 -8.31 -24.03
C HIS A 363 -21.96 -8.67 -23.49
N ALA A 364 -22.20 -8.50 -22.19
CA ALA A 364 -23.54 -8.69 -21.59
C ALA A 364 -24.58 -7.69 -22.12
N ASN A 365 -24.18 -6.46 -22.47
CA ASN A 365 -25.07 -5.46 -23.06
C ASN A 365 -25.31 -5.71 -24.56
N PHE A 366 -24.32 -6.19 -25.30
CA PHE A 366 -24.47 -6.52 -26.73
C PHE A 366 -25.40 -7.72 -26.99
N HIS A 367 -25.65 -8.58 -26.00
CA HIS A 367 -26.66 -9.66 -26.12
C HIS A 367 -28.09 -9.22 -25.78
N ARG A 368 -28.31 -7.97 -25.35
CA ARG A 368 -29.62 -7.43 -24.97
C ARG A 368 -30.22 -6.45 -25.99
N THR A 369 -29.48 -6.11 -27.04
CA THR A 369 -29.91 -5.34 -28.21
C THR A 369 -29.80 -6.21 -29.44
#